data_AF-A0A351NW49-F1
#
_entry.id   AF-A0A351NW49-F1
#
_cell.length_a   1.000
_cell.length_b   1.000
_cell.length_c   1.000
_cell.angle_alpha   90.00
_cell.angle_beta   90.00
_cell.angle_gamma   90.00
#
_symmetry.space_group_name_H-M   'P 1'
#
loop_
_entity.id
_entity.type
_entity.pdbx_description
1 polymer ?
#
loop_
_entity_poly.entity_id
_entity_poly.type
_entity_poly.pdbx_seq_one_letter_code
_entity_poly.pdbx_strand_id
1 'polypeptide(L)'
;MSILSALIEPVTGLLDKYIPDATEKQRIAFELSTISEKHAQELAVAQIELNKADAQGSWFQSSWRPLCGYVAVLGMAINFLVSPVAAGFGVVIPQADAGTLMPLLLGMLGLSGSRSLERIKGVGK
;
A
#
# COMPACT_ATOMS: atom_id res chain seq x y z
N MET A 1 -3.52 -8.69 7.27
CA MET A 1 -2.88 -9.97 7.62
C MET A 1 -1.71 -10.18 6.70
N SER A 2 -0.51 -10.08 7.24
CA SER A 2 0.76 -10.13 6.51
C SER A 2 0.88 -11.46 5.75
N ILE A 3 1.50 -11.44 4.57
CA ILE A 3 1.88 -12.64 3.79
C ILE A 3 2.65 -13.64 4.67
N LEU A 4 3.36 -13.14 5.68
CA LEU A 4 4.05 -13.94 6.68
C LEU A 4 3.11 -14.79 7.53
N SER A 5 1.92 -14.33 7.90
CA SER A 5 0.93 -15.17 8.61
C SER A 5 0.47 -16.36 7.78
N ALA A 6 0.41 -16.20 6.45
CA ALA A 6 0.09 -17.29 5.53
C ALA A 6 1.27 -18.25 5.29
N LEU A 7 2.51 -17.82 5.56
CA LEU A 7 3.70 -18.67 5.57
C LEU A 7 3.92 -19.36 6.92
N ILE A 8 3.38 -18.82 8.01
CA ILE A 8 3.51 -19.41 9.34
C ILE A 8 2.81 -20.77 9.40
N GLU A 9 1.61 -20.95 8.83
CA GLU A 9 0.89 -22.24 8.82
C GLU A 9 1.65 -23.41 8.13
N PRO A 10 2.15 -23.26 6.89
CA PRO A 10 2.93 -24.33 6.25
C PRO A 10 4.29 -24.53 6.92
N VAL A 11 4.89 -23.47 7.49
CA VAL A 11 6.15 -23.57 8.24
C VAL A 11 5.94 -24.23 9.60
N THR A 12 4.81 -24.00 10.30
CA THR A 12 4.48 -24.69 11.56
C THR A 12 4.15 -26.17 11.33
N GLY A 13 3.49 -26.52 10.22
CA GLY A 13 3.26 -27.91 9.83
C GLY A 13 4.55 -28.67 9.46
N LEU A 14 5.55 -27.98 8.90
CA LEU A 14 6.89 -28.54 8.67
C LEU A 14 7.71 -28.61 9.98
N LEU A 15 7.55 -27.64 10.89
CA LEU A 15 8.18 -27.62 12.21
C LEU A 15 7.64 -28.71 13.13
N ASP A 16 6.33 -29.03 13.11
CA ASP A 16 5.74 -30.14 13.89
C ASP A 16 6.32 -31.52 13.53
N LYS A 17 6.83 -31.66 12.30
CA LYS A 17 7.43 -32.92 11.83
C LYS A 17 8.89 -33.11 12.26
N TYR A 18 9.59 -32.02 12.64
CA TYR A 18 11.04 -32.03 12.88
C TYR A 18 11.49 -31.42 14.22
N ILE A 19 10.64 -30.67 14.93
CA ILE A 19 10.98 -30.00 16.19
C ILE A 19 9.90 -30.27 17.26
N PRO A 20 10.18 -31.13 18.27
CA PRO A 20 9.21 -31.52 19.28
C PRO A 20 9.07 -30.55 20.49
N ASP A 21 9.78 -29.41 20.54
CA ASP A 21 9.78 -28.52 21.71
C ASP A 21 8.99 -27.21 21.49
N ALA A 22 7.93 -27.00 22.29
CA ALA A 22 7.05 -25.84 22.22
C ALA A 22 7.79 -24.51 22.51
N THR A 23 8.87 -24.57 23.28
CA THR A 23 9.68 -23.41 23.66
C THR A 23 10.45 -22.86 22.46
N GLU A 24 10.98 -23.75 21.63
CA GLU A 24 11.73 -23.38 20.43
C GLU A 24 10.81 -22.80 19.34
N LYS A 25 9.57 -23.33 19.22
CA LYS A 25 8.52 -22.74 18.38
C LYS A 25 8.17 -21.31 18.79
N GLN A 26 8.01 -21.05 20.09
CA GLN A 26 7.73 -19.71 20.60
C GLN A 26 8.91 -18.75 20.37
N ARG A 27 10.14 -19.23 20.53
CA ARG A 27 11.36 -18.46 20.21
C ARG A 27 11.42 -18.09 18.73
N ILE A 28 11.19 -19.04 17.83
CA ILE A 28 11.17 -18.80 16.38
C ILE A 28 10.04 -17.84 16.00
N ALA A 29 8.84 -17.99 16.57
CA ALA A 29 7.72 -17.08 16.31
C ALA A 29 8.02 -15.65 16.80
N PHE A 30 8.65 -15.51 17.96
CA PHE A 30 9.10 -14.22 18.48
C PHE A 30 10.20 -13.60 17.62
N GLU A 31 11.18 -14.39 17.19
CA GLU A 31 12.23 -13.93 16.26
C GLU A 31 11.65 -13.51 14.92
N LEU A 32 10.70 -14.26 14.36
CA LEU A 32 9.97 -13.89 13.15
C LEU A 32 9.22 -12.56 13.32
N SER A 33 8.53 -12.40 14.44
CA SER A 33 7.80 -11.16 14.75
C SER A 33 8.75 -9.97 14.86
N THR A 34 9.88 -10.15 15.54
CA THR A 34 10.91 -9.12 15.72
C THR A 34 11.57 -8.75 14.40
N ILE A 35 11.87 -9.74 13.54
CA ILE A 35 12.42 -9.51 12.19
C ILE A 35 11.39 -8.79 11.31
N SER A 36 10.11 -9.15 11.40
CA SER A 36 9.04 -8.49 10.65
C SER A 36 8.90 -7.01 11.05
N GLU A 37 8.97 -6.72 12.34
CA GLU A 37 8.83 -5.36 12.87
C GLU A 37 10.05 -4.52 12.51
N LYS A 38 11.25 -5.10 12.60
CA LYS A 38 12.50 -4.47 12.11
C LYS A 38 12.45 -4.16 10.62
N HIS A 39 12.04 -5.10 9.76
CA HIS A 39 11.91 -4.84 8.33
C HIS A 39 10.86 -3.77 8.02
N ALA A 40 9.71 -3.77 8.70
CA ALA A 40 8.69 -2.74 8.52
C ALA A 40 9.23 -1.35 8.92
N GLN A 41 9.99 -1.28 10.00
CA GLN A 41 10.64 -0.06 10.47
C GLN A 41 11.75 0.41 9.52
N GLU A 42 12.60 -0.50 9.03
CA GLU A 42 13.64 -0.20 8.03
C GLU A 42 13.02 0.33 6.73
N LEU A 43 11.92 -0.27 6.27
CA LEU A 43 11.21 0.18 5.07
C LEU A 43 10.60 1.58 5.27
N ALA A 44 10.07 1.87 6.46
CA ALA A 44 9.59 3.20 6.81
C ALA A 44 10.72 4.23 6.86
N VAL A 45 11.87 3.87 7.43
CA VAL A 45 13.07 4.74 7.48
C VAL A 45 13.60 5.00 6.08
N ALA A 46 13.72 3.97 5.24
CA ALA A 46 14.15 4.10 3.85
C ALA A 46 13.19 5.00 3.05
N GLN A 47 11.87 4.90 3.26
CA GLN A 47 10.91 5.79 2.61
C GLN A 47 11.08 7.25 3.06
N ILE A 48 11.39 7.50 4.32
CA ILE A 48 11.67 8.85 4.86
C ILE A 48 12.97 9.41 4.26
N GLU A 49 14.02 8.61 4.15
CA GLU A 49 15.28 9.02 3.52
C GLU A 49 15.10 9.36 2.06
N LEU A 50 14.36 8.53 1.32
CA LEU A 50 14.04 8.76 -0.08
C LEU A 50 13.21 10.03 -0.26
N ASN A 51 12.22 10.27 0.61
CA ASN A 51 11.44 11.51 0.61
C ASN A 51 12.29 12.75 0.93
N LYS A 52 13.26 12.65 1.85
CA LYS A 52 14.19 13.74 2.17
C LYS A 52 15.14 14.03 1.00
N ALA A 53 15.64 12.99 0.35
CA ALA A 53 16.49 13.13 -0.83
C ALA A 53 15.73 13.76 -2.01
N ASP A 54 14.49 13.32 -2.25
CA ASP A 54 13.62 13.91 -3.29
C ASP A 54 13.27 15.38 -3.00
N ALA A 55 13.08 15.73 -1.72
CA ALA A 55 12.79 17.10 -1.31
C ALA A 55 13.99 18.06 -1.49
N GLN A 56 15.23 17.56 -1.47
CA GLN A 56 16.45 18.36 -1.68
C GLN A 56 16.81 18.57 -3.16
N GLY A 57 16.10 17.91 -4.08
CA GLY A 57 16.37 17.97 -5.51
C GLY A 57 15.86 19.23 -6.21
N SER A 58 15.89 19.20 -7.54
CA SER A 58 15.30 20.25 -8.40
C SER A 58 13.82 20.47 -8.09
N TRP A 59 13.26 21.63 -8.46
CA TRP A 59 11.84 21.94 -8.26
C TRP A 59 10.89 20.84 -8.81
N PHE A 60 11.26 20.21 -9.92
CA PHE A 60 10.50 19.09 -10.47
C PHE A 60 10.57 17.84 -9.58
N GLN A 61 11.74 17.53 -9.02
CA GLN A 61 11.95 16.37 -8.14
C GLN A 61 11.29 16.54 -6.77
N SER A 62 11.26 17.75 -6.21
CA SER A 62 10.58 18.00 -4.94
C SER A 62 9.06 18.11 -5.09
N SER A 63 8.57 18.49 -6.28
CA SER A 63 7.15 18.78 -6.50
C SER A 63 6.36 17.68 -7.20
N TRP A 64 6.97 16.72 -7.90
CA TRP A 64 6.22 15.72 -8.68
C TRP A 64 5.25 14.90 -7.82
N ARG A 65 5.66 14.49 -6.61
CA ARG A 65 4.85 13.67 -5.70
C ARG A 65 3.66 14.47 -5.13
N PRO A 66 3.83 15.71 -4.63
CA PRO A 66 2.71 16.62 -4.35
C PRO A 66 1.79 16.88 -5.55
N LEU A 67 2.34 17.10 -6.76
CA LEU A 67 1.56 17.36 -7.97
C LEU A 67 0.66 16.18 -8.35
N CYS A 68 1.17 14.95 -8.28
CA CYS A 68 0.33 13.75 -8.45
C CYS A 68 -0.79 13.68 -7.40
N GLY A 69 -0.54 14.13 -6.17
CA GLY A 69 -1.55 14.26 -5.13
C GLY A 69 -2.63 15.27 -5.45
N TYR A 70 -2.24 16.47 -5.91
CA TYR A 70 -3.20 17.48 -6.34
C TYR A 70 -4.08 16.98 -7.50
N VAL A 71 -3.49 16.29 -8.48
CA VAL A 71 -4.26 15.69 -9.60
C VAL A 71 -5.27 14.66 -9.06
N ALA A 72 -4.86 13.82 -8.12
CA ALA A 72 -5.75 12.81 -7.54
C ALA A 72 -6.90 13.43 -6.72
N VAL A 73 -6.60 14.45 -5.91
CA VAL A 73 -7.60 15.21 -5.14
C VAL A 73 -8.57 15.95 -6.06
N LEU A 74 -8.07 16.58 -7.14
CA LEU A 74 -8.90 17.23 -8.14
C LEU A 74 -9.79 16.23 -8.88
N GLY A 75 -9.28 15.05 -9.22
CA GLY A 75 -10.06 13.97 -9.83
C GLY A 75 -11.21 13.50 -8.91
N MET A 76 -10.93 13.34 -7.61
CA MET A 76 -11.97 13.04 -6.62
C MET A 76 -12.97 14.20 -6.45
N ALA A 77 -12.49 15.45 -6.46
CA ALA A 77 -13.36 16.62 -6.37
C ALA A 77 -14.30 16.70 -7.58
N ILE A 78 -13.83 16.40 -8.78
CA ILE A 78 -14.68 16.33 -9.98
C ILE A 78 -15.77 15.26 -9.81
N ASN A 79 -15.39 14.07 -9.35
CA ASN A 79 -16.32 12.95 -9.20
C ASN A 79 -17.37 13.15 -8.08
N PHE A 80 -16.93 13.59 -6.91
CA PHE A 80 -17.77 13.58 -5.71
C PHE A 80 -18.33 14.95 -5.33
N LEU A 81 -17.84 16.05 -5.90
CA LEU A 81 -18.31 17.40 -5.59
C LEU A 81 -18.84 18.12 -6.84
N VAL A 82 -18.01 18.28 -7.87
CA VAL A 82 -18.36 19.12 -9.03
C VAL A 82 -19.46 18.46 -9.86
N SER A 83 -19.34 17.15 -10.15
CA SER A 83 -20.33 16.44 -10.94
C SER A 83 -21.71 16.35 -10.32
N PRO A 84 -21.90 15.97 -9.03
CA PRO A 84 -23.25 15.92 -8.45
C PRO A 84 -23.90 17.30 -8.37
N VAL A 85 -23.10 18.36 -8.12
CA VAL A 85 -23.60 19.74 -8.15
C VAL A 85 -24.01 20.13 -9.57
N ALA A 86 -23.18 19.87 -10.58
CA ALA A 86 -23.48 20.18 -11.98
C ALA A 86 -24.67 19.38 -12.54
N ALA A 87 -24.84 18.13 -12.10
CA ALA A 87 -26.00 17.31 -12.43
C ALA A 87 -27.31 17.94 -11.91
N GLY A 88 -27.28 18.61 -10.75
CA GLY A 88 -28.40 19.39 -10.23
C GLY A 88 -28.80 20.58 -11.11
N PHE A 89 -27.89 21.07 -11.97
CA PHE A 89 -28.13 22.12 -12.96
C PHE A 89 -28.33 21.57 -14.39
N GLY A 90 -28.46 20.24 -14.55
CA GLY A 90 -28.66 19.59 -15.85
C GLY A 90 -27.40 19.48 -16.72
N VAL A 91 -26.21 19.75 -16.17
CA VAL A 91 -24.93 19.64 -16.86
C VAL A 91 -24.27 18.31 -16.51
N VAL A 92 -24.06 17.46 -17.53
CA VAL A 92 -23.37 16.17 -17.36
C VAL A 92 -21.87 16.38 -17.50
N ILE A 93 -21.14 16.25 -16.39
CA ILE A 93 -19.68 16.30 -16.38
C ILE A 93 -19.12 14.86 -16.42
N PRO A 94 -18.22 14.55 -17.36
CA PRO A 94 -17.58 13.23 -17.40
C PRO A 94 -16.79 12.97 -16.11
N GLN A 95 -17.03 11.82 -15.50
CA GLN A 95 -16.33 11.38 -14.30
C GLN A 95 -14.88 11.01 -14.63
N ALA A 96 -13.97 11.33 -13.72
CA ALA A 96 -12.62 10.78 -13.74
C ALA A 96 -12.69 9.27 -13.46
N ASP A 97 -11.98 8.48 -14.28
CA ASP A 97 -11.99 7.03 -14.18
C ASP A 97 -11.36 6.54 -12.87
N ALA A 98 -12.17 5.90 -12.02
CA ALA A 98 -11.70 5.33 -10.76
C ALA A 98 -10.71 4.17 -10.96
N GLY A 99 -10.74 3.51 -12.14
CA GLY A 99 -9.81 2.44 -12.50
C GLY A 99 -8.36 2.89 -12.56
N THR A 100 -8.13 4.13 -13.03
CA THR A 100 -6.81 4.79 -13.12
C THR A 100 -6.49 5.66 -11.90
N LEU A 101 -7.49 6.22 -11.22
CA LEU A 101 -7.31 7.07 -10.04
C LEU A 101 -6.87 6.26 -8.79
N MET A 102 -7.49 5.11 -8.55
CA MET A 102 -7.20 4.27 -7.39
C MET A 102 -5.76 3.74 -7.34
N PRO A 103 -5.16 3.21 -8.43
CA PRO A 103 -3.76 2.77 -8.39
C PRO A 103 -2.77 3.93 -8.26
N LEU A 104 -3.11 5.13 -8.77
CA LEU A 104 -2.29 6.33 -8.54
C LEU A 104 -2.27 6.71 -7.05
N LEU A 105 -3.44 6.74 -6.41
CA LEU A 105 -3.59 7.01 -4.96
C LEU A 105 -2.88 5.96 -4.10
N LEU A 106 -3.13 4.67 -4.36
CA LEU A 106 -2.50 3.57 -3.63
C LEU A 106 -0.98 3.54 -3.84
N GLY A 107 -0.50 3.86 -5.05
CA GLY A 107 0.92 3.99 -5.35
C GLY A 107 1.61 5.07 -4.51
N MET A 108 0.98 6.24 -4.38
CA MET A 108 1.55 7.33 -3.59
C MET A 108 1.53 7.09 -2.08
N LEU A 109 0.49 6.41 -1.58
CA LEU A 109 0.37 6.03 -0.17
C LEU A 109 1.26 4.83 0.22
N GLY A 110 2.02 4.26 -0.73
CA GLY A 110 2.82 3.05 -0.48
C GLY A 110 1.97 1.78 -0.30
N LEU A 111 0.69 1.85 -0.67
CA LEU A 111 -0.29 0.77 -0.52
C LEU A 111 -0.51 -0.02 -1.82
N SER A 112 0.31 0.19 -2.86
CA SER A 112 0.19 -0.49 -4.16
C SER A 112 0.25 -2.02 -4.06
N GLY A 113 0.91 -2.57 -3.04
CA GLY A 113 0.97 -4.01 -2.79
C GLY A 113 -0.39 -4.65 -2.47
N SER A 114 -1.37 -3.89 -1.95
CA SER A 114 -2.72 -4.39 -1.66
C SER A 114 -3.42 -4.92 -2.91
N ARG A 115 -3.32 -4.21 -4.04
CA ARG A 115 -3.88 -4.65 -5.33
C ARG A 115 -3.16 -5.86 -5.92
N SER A 116 -1.84 -5.94 -5.76
CA SER A 116 -1.08 -7.12 -6.17
C SER A 116 -1.53 -8.35 -5.37
N LEU A 117 -1.80 -8.18 -4.07
CA LEU A 117 -2.34 -9.24 -3.23
C LEU A 117 -3.76 -9.64 -3.62
N GLU A 118 -4.63 -8.69 -3.98
CA GLU A 118 -5.98 -8.96 -4.47
C GLU A 118 -5.97 -9.73 -5.80
N ARG A 119 -5.05 -9.41 -6.71
CA ARG A 119 -4.85 -10.15 -7.97
C ARG A 119 -4.28 -11.54 -7.77
N ILE A 120 -3.29 -11.69 -6.89
CA ILE A 120 -2.72 -13.01 -6.54
C ILE A 120 -3.78 -13.90 -5.88
N LYS A 121 -4.70 -13.31 -5.10
CA LYS A 121 -5.84 -14.02 -4.50
C LYS A 121 -7.01 -14.25 -5.48
N GLY A 122 -6.89 -13.83 -6.73
CA GLY A 122 -7.91 -14.04 -7.77
C GLY A 122 -9.20 -13.24 -7.58
N VAL A 123 -9.20 -12.22 -6.71
CA VAL A 123 -10.40 -11.42 -6.39
C VAL A 123 -10.49 -10.16 -7.26
N GLY A 124 -9.38 -9.69 -7.83
CA GLY A 124 -9.35 -8.58 -8.78
C GLY A 124 -9.14 -9.05 -10.22
N LYS A 125 -10.13 -8.86 -11.10
CA LYS A 125 -9.89 -8.84 -12.56
C LYS A 125 -9.12 -7.57 -12.92
#